data_AF-A0A9E6AWY2-F1
#
_entry.id   AF-A0A9E6AWY2-F1
#
_cell.length_a   1.000
_cell.length_b   1.000
_cell.length_c   1.000
_cell.angle_alpha   90.00
_cell.angle_beta   90.00
_cell.angle_gamma   90.00
#
_symmetry.space_group_name_H-M   'P 1'
#
loop_
_entity.id
_entity.type
_entity.pdbx_description
1 polymer ?
#
loop_
_entity_poly.entity_id
_entity_poly.type
_entity_poly.pdbx_seq_one_letter_code
_entity_poly.pdbx_strand_id
1 'polypeptide(L)'
;MNVNELAALNVVEYNYQRSDDFIVILNGKEVKTITYYVQKSDLEVGLLPCDWYRDIILLGAKEHQLDAEYIKQFENLITVKDPENIDNKYVIK
;
A
#
# COMPACT_ATOMS: atom_id res chain seq x y z
N MET A 1 -5.86 -11.16 13.26
CA MET A 1 -6.83 -11.22 12.14
C MET A 1 -7.66 -12.46 12.32
N ASN A 2 -8.98 -12.36 12.29
CA ASN A 2 -9.83 -13.54 12.34
C ASN A 2 -9.87 -14.22 10.95
N VAL A 3 -10.29 -15.49 10.90
CA VAL A 3 -10.29 -16.29 9.66
C VAL A 3 -11.17 -15.69 8.57
N ASN A 4 -12.26 -15.01 8.94
CA ASN A 4 -13.20 -14.41 8.00
C ASN A 4 -12.64 -13.13 7.35
N GLU A 5 -11.92 -12.31 8.12
CA GLU A 5 -11.22 -11.12 7.62
C GLU A 5 -10.12 -11.51 6.64
N LEU A 6 -9.34 -12.55 6.96
CA LEU A 6 -8.30 -13.05 6.09
C LEU A 6 -8.89 -13.64 4.80
N ALA A 7 -10.01 -14.35 4.88
CA ALA A 7 -10.72 -14.85 3.72
C ALA A 7 -11.21 -13.69 2.82
N ALA A 8 -11.73 -12.61 3.42
CA ALA A 8 -12.14 -11.42 2.68
C ALA A 8 -10.96 -10.74 1.98
N LEU A 9 -9.79 -10.65 2.62
CA LEU A 9 -8.58 -10.12 2.00
C LEU A 9 -8.14 -10.94 0.79
N ASN A 10 -8.21 -12.28 0.85
CA ASN A 10 -7.86 -13.11 -0.31
C ASN A 10 -8.77 -12.85 -1.53
N VAL A 11 -10.03 -12.43 -1.30
CA VAL A 11 -10.95 -12.10 -2.39
C VAL A 11 -10.62 -10.74 -3.00
N VAL A 12 -10.25 -9.75 -2.18
CA VAL A 12 -9.87 -8.42 -2.66
C VAL A 12 -8.51 -8.44 -3.37
N GLU A 13 -7.53 -9.14 -2.78
CA GLU A 13 -6.14 -9.19 -3.23
C GLU A 13 -5.87 -10.37 -4.19
N TYR A 14 -6.90 -10.86 -4.90
CA TYR A 14 -6.83 -12.11 -5.67
C TYR A 14 -5.76 -12.13 -6.79
N ASN A 15 -5.30 -10.96 -7.25
CA ASN A 15 -4.23 -10.83 -8.24
C ASN A 15 -2.82 -10.74 -7.62
N TYR A 16 -2.72 -10.71 -6.30
CA TYR A 16 -1.45 -10.59 -5.59
C TYR A 16 -0.99 -11.95 -5.08
N GLN A 17 0.32 -12.11 -4.96
CA GLN A 17 0.91 -13.24 -4.28
C GLN A 17 0.85 -13.00 -2.76
N ARG A 18 0.18 -13.91 -2.05
CA ARG A 18 0.17 -13.94 -0.58
C ARG A 18 1.46 -14.53 -0.03
N SER A 19 1.98 -13.94 1.04
CA SER A 19 3.02 -14.53 1.90
C SER A 19 2.60 -14.47 3.35
N ASP A 20 2.62 -15.63 4.01
CA ASP A 20 2.32 -15.80 5.44
C ASP A 20 3.56 -15.73 6.33
N ASP A 21 4.73 -15.61 5.71
CA ASP A 21 6.03 -15.65 6.36
C ASP A 21 6.78 -14.31 6.25
N PHE A 22 6.06 -13.22 5.97
CA PHE A 22 6.67 -11.90 5.79
C PHE A 22 7.09 -11.31 7.14
N ILE A 23 8.39 -11.06 7.31
CA ILE A 23 8.95 -10.55 8.57
C ILE A 23 8.99 -9.02 8.55
N VAL A 24 8.41 -8.40 9.57
CA VAL A 24 8.50 -6.94 9.82
C VAL A 24 9.23 -6.68 11.13
N ILE A 25 9.83 -5.50 11.26
CA ILE A 25 10.40 -5.03 12.52
C ILE A 25 9.37 -4.14 13.22
N LEU A 26 8.84 -4.61 14.35
CA LEU A 26 7.92 -3.85 15.20
C LEU A 26 8.59 -3.62 16.55
N ASN A 27 8.84 -2.35 16.89
CA ASN A 27 9.49 -1.95 18.15
C ASN A 27 10.83 -2.70 18.39
N GLY A 28 11.64 -2.85 17.34
CA GLY A 28 12.94 -3.53 17.40
C GLY A 28 12.88 -5.06 17.45
N LYS A 29 11.71 -5.66 17.26
CA LYS A 29 11.53 -7.12 17.22
C LYS A 29 11.01 -7.58 15.87
N GLU A 30 11.53 -8.71 15.41
CA GLU A 30 10.97 -9.42 14.26
C GLU A 30 9.60 -9.99 14.61
N VAL A 31 8.63 -9.71 13.75
CA VAL A 31 7.27 -10.24 13.83
C VAL A 31 6.92 -10.83 12.47
N LYS A 32 6.47 -12.09 12.48
CA LYS A 32 5.92 -12.73 11.29
C LYS A 32 4.50 -12.23 11.02
N THR A 33 4.25 -11.86 9.78
CA THR A 33 3.00 -11.25 9.31
C THR A 33 2.54 -11.86 8.00
N ILE A 34 1.29 -11.56 7.65
CA ILE A 34 0.70 -11.91 6.36
C ILE A 34 0.71 -10.64 5.50
N THR A 35 1.16 -10.77 4.25
CA THR A 35 1.16 -9.68 3.27
C THR A 35 0.80 -10.19 1.88
N TYR A 36 0.55 -9.24 0.97
CA TYR A 36 0.27 -9.48 -0.44
C TYR A 36 1.21 -8.59 -1.27
N TYR A 37 1.80 -9.15 -2.33
CA TYR A 37 2.69 -8.42 -3.22
C TYR A 37 2.55 -8.87 -4.67
N VAL A 38 2.84 -7.96 -5.60
CA VAL A 38 2.83 -8.26 -7.04
C VAL A 38 4.05 -9.12 -7.39
N GLN A 39 3.86 -10.17 -8.18
CA GLN A 39 4.98 -10.97 -8.65
C GLN A 39 5.90 -10.12 -9.53
N LYS A 40 7.21 -10.38 -9.46
CA LYS A 40 8.18 -9.61 -10.25
C LYS A 40 7.91 -9.67 -11.76
N SER A 41 7.35 -10.77 -12.25
CA SER A 41 6.94 -10.93 -13.65
C SER A 41 5.83 -9.98 -14.09
N ASP A 42 5.05 -9.49 -13.14
CA ASP A 42 3.82 -8.72 -13.38
C ASP A 42 4.06 -7.23 -13.08
N LEU A 43 5.30 -6.84 -12.75
CA LEU A 43 5.69 -5.45 -12.55
C LEU A 43 5.86 -4.75 -13.91
N GLU A 44 5.04 -3.72 -14.12
CA GLU A 44 5.15 -2.85 -15.28
C GLU A 44 6.13 -1.70 -15.00
N VAL A 45 7.20 -1.61 -15.81
CA VAL A 45 8.22 -0.57 -15.67
C VAL A 45 7.66 0.76 -16.17
N GLY A 46 7.77 1.80 -15.34
CA GLY A 46 7.31 3.15 -15.69
C GLY A 46 5.83 3.40 -15.37
N LEU A 47 5.12 2.42 -14.81
CA LEU A 47 3.79 2.64 -14.25
C LEU A 47 3.90 3.57 -13.04
N LEU A 48 3.30 4.76 -13.15
CA LEU A 48 3.28 5.76 -12.10
C LEU A 48 1.97 5.65 -11.30
N PRO A 49 2.01 5.78 -9.96
CA PRO A 49 0.78 5.81 -9.17
C PRO A 49 -0.04 7.06 -9.48
N CYS A 50 -1.37 6.93 -9.37
CA CYS A 50 -2.23 8.09 -9.34
C CYS A 50 -1.95 8.96 -8.10
N ASP A 51 -2.11 10.27 -8.23
CA ASP A 51 -1.90 11.23 -7.14
C ASP A 51 -2.73 10.92 -5.90
N TRP A 52 -4.03 10.64 -6.07
CA TRP A 52 -4.93 10.28 -4.98
C TRP A 52 -4.46 9.01 -4.23
N TYR A 53 -3.88 8.04 -4.94
CA TYR A 53 -3.42 6.80 -4.31
C TYR A 53 -2.18 7.05 -3.45
N ARG A 54 -1.20 7.82 -3.96
CA ARG A 54 -0.05 8.25 -3.16
C ARG A 54 -0.50 9.03 -1.93
N ASP A 55 -1.48 9.92 -2.07
CA ASP A 55 -1.94 10.77 -0.97
C ASP A 55 -2.61 9.95 0.15
N ILE A 56 -3.37 8.89 -0.18
CA ILE A 56 -3.90 7.94 0.81
C ILE A 56 -2.76 7.23 1.55
N ILE A 57 -1.74 6.75 0.84
CA ILE A 57 -0.57 6.10 1.46
C ILE A 57 0.17 7.07 2.38
N LEU A 58 0.35 8.33 1.96
CA LEU A 58 0.97 9.37 2.77
C LEU A 58 0.18 9.69 4.04
N LEU A 59 -1.15 9.77 3.95
CA LEU A 59 -2.01 10.00 5.11
C LEU A 59 -1.85 8.87 6.13
N GLY A 60 -1.96 7.61 5.70
CA GLY A 60 -1.78 6.46 6.59
C GLY A 60 -0.37 6.39 7.19
N ALA A 61 0.67 6.67 6.39
CA ALA A 61 2.05 6.70 6.87
C ALA A 61 2.27 7.77 7.95
N LYS A 62 1.67 8.96 7.78
CA LYS A 62 1.73 10.06 8.76
C LYS A 62 0.93 9.75 10.01
N GLU A 63 -0.30 9.23 9.86
CA GLU A 63 -1.17 8.83 10.97
C GLU A 63 -0.49 7.80 11.88
N HIS A 64 0.15 6.79 11.27
CA HIS A 64 0.86 5.74 11.99
C HIS A 64 2.33 6.06 12.32
N GLN A 65 2.76 7.32 12.10
CA GLN A 65 4.07 7.82 12.50
C GLN A 65 5.23 6.97 11.95
N LEU A 66 5.16 6.59 10.68
CA LEU A 66 6.31 5.98 10.00
C LEU A 66 7.50 6.94 9.98
N ASP A 67 8.69 6.39 9.71
CA ASP A 67 9.92 7.17 9.66
C ASP A 67 9.81 8.38 8.71
N ALA A 68 10.28 9.53 9.16
CA ALA A 68 10.12 10.79 8.44
C ALA A 68 10.87 10.80 7.10
N GLU A 69 12.04 10.16 7.01
CA GLU A 69 12.77 10.05 5.76
C GLU A 69 12.05 9.10 4.79
N TYR A 70 11.40 8.07 5.31
CA TYR A 70 10.55 7.18 4.50
C TYR A 70 9.29 7.91 3.98
N ILE A 71 8.63 8.71 4.81
CA ILE A 71 7.50 9.56 4.38
C ILE A 71 7.95 10.53 3.28
N LYS A 72 9.12 11.16 3.44
CA LYS A 72 9.68 12.07 2.44
C LYS A 72 9.94 11.39 1.10
N GLN A 73 10.31 10.10 1.08
CA GLN A 73 10.43 9.34 -0.17
C GLN A 73 9.08 9.25 -0.89
N PHE A 74 8.00 8.96 -0.16
CA PHE A 74 6.65 8.94 -0.74
C PHE A 74 6.20 10.32 -1.24
N GLU A 75 6.48 11.40 -0.51
CA GLU A 75 6.13 12.76 -0.93
C GLU A 75 6.80 13.17 -2.26
N ASN A 76 7.99 12.63 -2.53
CA ASN A 76 8.74 12.90 -3.74
C ASN A 76 8.43 11.94 -4.91
N LEU A 77 7.52 10.97 -4.73
CA LEU A 77 7.11 10.09 -5.82
C LEU A 77 6.37 10.91 -6.90
N ILE A 78 6.84 10.73 -8.14
CA ILE A 78 6.15 11.25 -9.32
C ILE A 78 4.83 10.50 -9.46
N THR A 79 3.75 11.25 -9.57
CA THR A 79 2.40 10.73 -9.76
C THR A 79 1.80 11.22 -11.06
N VAL A 80 0.81 10.50 -11.56
CA VAL A 80 -0.06 10.95 -12.64
C VAL A 80 -1.39 11.40 -12.06
N LYS A 81 -2.04 12.36 -12.71
CA LYS A 81 -3.45 12.67 -12.39
C LYS A 81 -4.32 11.56 -12.93
N ASP A 82 -5.24 11.07 -12.10
CA ASP A 82 -6.25 10.14 -12.55
C ASP A 82 -7.25 10.87 -13.47
N PRO A 83 -7.37 10.49 -14.76
CA PRO A 83 -8.30 11.13 -15.68
C PRO A 83 -9.78 10.90 -15.32
N GLU A 84 -10.07 9.88 -14.50
CA GLU A 84 -11.42 9.50 -14.09
C GLU A 84 -11.78 9.99 -12.68
N ASN A 85 -10.83 10.58 -11.93
CA ASN A 85 -11.10 11.18 -10.61
C ASN A 85 -11.71 12.59 -10.72
N ILE A 86 -12.71 12.72 -11.59
CA ILE A 86 -13.56 13.91 -11.66
C ILE A 86 -14.39 13.96 -10.37
N ASP A 87 -14.49 15.13 -9.76
CA ASP A 87 -15.21 15.39 -8.49
C ASP A 87 -14.62 14.78 -7.21
N ASN A 88 -13.31 14.48 -7.16
CA ASN A 88 -12.64 14.04 -5.93
C ASN A 88 -13.27 12.78 -5.31
N LYS A 89 -13.72 11.84 -6.15
CA LYS A 89 -14.41 10.61 -5.75
C LYS A 89 -13.68 9.81 -4.66
N TYR A 90 -12.35 9.88 -4.65
CA TYR A 90 -11.48 9.15 -3.72
C TYR A 90 -10.87 10.02 -2.62
N VAL A 91 -11.25 11.29 -2.52
CA VAL A 91 -10.81 12.16 -1.41
C VAL A 91 -11.62 11.82 -0.18
N ILE A 92 -10.94 11.33 0.84
CA ILE A 92 -11.50 11.16 2.18
C ILE A 92 -11.74 12.57 2.74
N LYS A 93 -13.00 12.97 2.87
CA LYS A 93 -13.41 14.24 3.51
C LYS A 93 -13.32 14.16 5.03
#